data_AF-A0A0E3LHF4-F1
#
_entry.id   AF-A0A0E3LHF4-F1
#
_cell.length_a   1.000
_cell.length_b   1.000
_cell.length_c   1.000
_cell.angle_alpha   90.00
_cell.angle_beta   90.00
_cell.angle_gamma   90.00
#
_symmetry.space_group_name_H-M   'P 1'
#
loop_
_entity.id
_entity.type
_entity.pdbx_description
1 polymer ?
#
loop_
_entity_poly.entity_id
_entity_poly.type
_entity_poly.pdbx_seq_one_letter_code
_entity_poly.pdbx_strand_id
1 'polypeptide(L)'
;MKTIKKREAGKKGRPLKNEKLKTYYKIDGVIKVNDAFVLKEMEKMGLFILASNDISLSPEEMLKYYKGQDKVEKGFRFLKSDAFSISKVYLKNKSRIEALTMIMVLCLMIYSIAEWKLRTKLEEENETVPDQKGKPTKRPTMRWIFFKFQGITELITQKKGKTKSEILNMEEIHWKILSLMGEKYENIYL
;
A
#
# COMPACT_ATOMS: atom_id res chain seq x y z
N MET A 1 -5.35 2.12 47.44
CA MET A 1 -5.06 3.24 46.52
C MET A 1 -4.15 4.24 47.22
N LYS A 2 -3.00 4.59 46.63
CA LYS A 2 -2.15 5.65 47.19
C LYS A 2 -2.67 6.99 46.69
N THR A 3 -3.02 7.87 47.62
CA THR A 3 -3.56 9.20 47.32
C THR A 3 -2.41 10.20 47.23
N ILE A 4 -2.25 10.85 46.07
CA ILE A 4 -1.23 11.87 45.84
C ILE A 4 -1.91 13.23 45.74
N LYS A 5 -1.57 14.15 46.64
CA LYS A 5 -2.05 15.54 46.56
C LYS A 5 -1.05 16.35 45.73
N LYS A 6 -1.47 16.85 44.56
CA LYS A 6 -0.64 17.72 43.70
C LYS A 6 -1.29 19.10 43.54
N ARG A 7 -0.46 20.13 43.43
CA ARG A 7 -0.89 21.49 43.02
C ARG A 7 -1.34 21.46 41.55
N GLU A 8 -2.16 22.42 41.17
CA GLU A 8 -2.44 22.68 39.75
C GLU A 8 -1.17 23.05 38.98
N ALA A 9 -1.10 22.65 37.71
CA ALA A 9 0.06 22.89 36.86
C ALA A 9 0.31 24.40 36.70
N GLY A 10 1.55 24.85 36.94
CA GLY A 10 1.98 26.25 36.75
C GLY A 10 2.63 26.93 37.96
N LYS A 11 2.57 26.34 39.16
CA LYS A 11 3.20 26.91 40.37
C LYS A 11 4.46 26.14 40.81
N LYS A 12 5.57 26.86 41.04
CA LYS A 12 6.87 26.30 41.50
C LYS A 12 7.02 26.39 43.03
N GLY A 13 7.81 25.48 43.62
CA GLY A 13 8.16 25.50 45.05
C GLY A 13 7.25 24.67 45.97
N ARG A 14 7.55 24.65 47.29
CA ARG A 14 6.83 23.88 48.32
C ARG A 14 5.40 24.40 48.54
N PRO A 15 4.39 23.52 48.71
CA PRO A 15 3.03 23.89 49.12
C PRO A 15 2.97 24.80 50.35
N LEU A 16 2.18 25.88 50.28
CA LEU A 16 1.86 26.75 51.42
C LEU A 16 0.84 26.04 52.33
N LYS A 17 0.85 26.34 53.63
CA LYS A 17 0.11 25.61 54.69
C LYS A 17 -1.42 25.54 54.45
N ASN A 18 -2.00 26.47 53.68
CA ASN A 18 -3.44 26.59 53.43
C ASN A 18 -3.85 26.51 51.93
N GLU A 19 -3.02 25.96 51.05
CA GLU A 19 -3.36 25.90 49.62
C GLU A 19 -4.24 24.69 49.26
N LYS A 20 -5.27 24.91 48.43
CA LYS A 20 -6.15 23.84 47.92
C LYS A 20 -5.37 22.96 46.93
N LEU A 21 -5.05 21.72 47.35
CA LEU A 21 -4.40 20.72 46.51
C LEU A 21 -5.44 19.80 45.84
N LYS A 22 -5.22 19.43 44.57
CA LYS A 22 -6.04 18.43 43.89
C LYS A 22 -5.60 17.02 44.30
N THR A 23 -6.58 16.18 44.59
CA THR A 23 -6.38 14.80 45.01
C THR A 23 -6.34 13.90 43.78
N TYR A 24 -5.19 13.28 43.53
CA TYR A 24 -4.99 12.30 42.47
C TYR A 24 -4.89 10.90 43.08
N TYR A 25 -5.51 9.93 42.43
CA TYR A 25 -5.42 8.53 42.82
C TYR A 25 -4.37 7.84 41.97
N LYS A 26 -3.32 7.31 42.61
CA LYS A 26 -2.37 6.43 41.94
C LYS A 26 -2.84 5.00 42.10
N ILE A 27 -3.11 4.36 40.97
CA ILE A 27 -3.37 2.93 40.90
C ILE A 27 -2.04 2.29 40.54
N ASP A 28 -1.46 1.57 41.50
CA ASP A 28 -0.36 0.65 41.26
C ASP A 28 -1.00 -0.73 41.11
N GLY A 29 -0.83 -1.34 39.94
CA GLY A 29 -1.42 -2.63 39.61
C GLY A 29 -0.53 -3.40 38.65
N VAL A 30 -0.63 -4.73 38.73
CA VAL A 30 0.02 -5.62 37.77
C VAL A 30 -1.01 -5.98 36.72
N ILE A 31 -0.71 -5.65 35.47
CA ILE A 31 -1.54 -6.08 34.33
C ILE A 31 -1.31 -7.57 34.15
N LYS A 32 -2.37 -8.36 34.24
CA LYS A 32 -2.37 -9.79 33.95
C LYS A 32 -3.38 -10.09 32.86
N VAL A 33 -3.06 -11.06 32.02
CA VAL A 33 -3.99 -11.60 31.04
C VAL A 33 -5.12 -12.30 31.79
N ASN A 34 -6.37 -12.08 31.37
CA ASN A 34 -7.51 -12.80 31.91
C ASN A 34 -7.70 -14.09 31.11
N ASP A 35 -7.10 -15.18 31.59
CA ASP A 35 -7.10 -16.48 30.89
C ASP A 35 -8.51 -16.99 30.60
N ALA A 36 -9.48 -16.78 31.51
CA ALA A 36 -10.86 -17.20 31.32
C ALA A 36 -11.55 -16.46 30.15
N PHE A 37 -11.22 -15.17 29.96
CA PHE A 37 -11.70 -14.40 28.82
C PHE A 37 -11.03 -14.87 27.51
N VAL A 38 -9.72 -15.11 27.55
CA VAL A 38 -8.97 -15.60 26.37
C VAL A 38 -9.51 -16.95 25.91
N LEU A 39 -9.70 -17.91 26.82
CA LEU A 39 -10.24 -19.23 26.50
C LEU A 39 -11.64 -19.14 25.87
N LYS A 40 -12.53 -18.31 26.44
CA LYS A 40 -13.87 -18.08 25.89
C LYS A 40 -13.88 -17.49 24.48
N GLU A 41 -12.89 -16.64 24.16
CA GLU A 41 -12.74 -16.10 22.80
C GLU A 41 -12.07 -17.11 21.87
N MET A 42 -11.13 -17.93 22.36
CA MET A 42 -10.51 -19.01 21.58
C MET A 42 -11.53 -20.07 21.14
N GLU A 43 -12.54 -20.38 21.97
CA GLU A 43 -13.64 -21.29 21.60
C GLU A 43 -14.44 -20.83 20.38
N LYS A 44 -14.45 -19.52 20.08
CA LYS A 44 -15.14 -18.94 18.92
C LYS A 44 -14.25 -18.85 17.68
N MET A 45 -12.95 -19.12 17.82
CA MET A 45 -12.01 -19.03 16.71
C MET A 45 -12.04 -20.30 15.86
N GLY A 46 -12.14 -20.12 14.55
CA GLY A 46 -11.95 -21.22 13.61
C GLY A 46 -10.49 -21.68 13.59
N LEU A 47 -10.27 -22.99 13.65
CA LEU A 47 -8.98 -23.63 13.42
C LEU A 47 -8.82 -23.93 11.92
N PHE A 48 -7.63 -23.71 11.37
CA PHE A 48 -7.27 -24.15 10.03
C PHE A 48 -5.89 -24.80 10.05
N ILE A 49 -5.68 -25.78 9.18
CA ILE A 49 -4.44 -26.57 9.13
C ILE A 49 -3.61 -26.08 7.94
N LEU A 50 -2.32 -25.85 8.18
CA LEU A 50 -1.33 -25.66 7.14
C LEU A 50 -0.46 -26.91 7.06
N ALA A 51 -0.27 -27.43 5.86
CA ALA A 51 0.56 -28.59 5.59
C ALA A 51 1.54 -28.26 4.46
N SER A 52 2.80 -28.67 4.62
CA SER A 52 3.85 -28.53 3.61
C SER A 52 4.67 -29.82 3.54
N ASN A 53 5.19 -30.13 2.36
CA ASN A 53 6.17 -31.19 2.15
C ASN A 53 7.61 -30.75 2.53
N ASP A 54 7.81 -29.45 2.72
CA ASP A 54 9.11 -28.89 3.11
C ASP A 54 9.23 -28.85 4.64
N ILE A 55 10.15 -29.68 5.15
CA ILE A 55 10.42 -29.92 6.57
C ILE A 55 11.31 -28.82 7.16
N SER A 56 11.93 -27.98 6.32
CA SER A 56 12.83 -26.92 6.77
C SER A 56 12.11 -25.64 7.20
N LEU A 57 10.82 -25.51 6.88
CA LEU A 57 10.01 -24.32 7.16
C LEU A 57 9.65 -24.20 8.64
N SER A 58 9.92 -23.03 9.21
CA SER A 58 9.36 -22.69 10.52
C SER A 58 7.83 -22.47 10.43
N PRO A 59 7.09 -22.69 11.53
CA PRO A 59 5.66 -22.39 11.58
C PRO A 59 5.34 -20.93 11.22
N GLU A 60 6.18 -19.97 11.63
CA GLU A 60 6.03 -18.55 11.33
C GLU A 60 6.18 -18.26 9.83
N GLU A 61 7.16 -18.87 9.17
CA GLU A 61 7.36 -18.73 7.73
C GLU A 61 6.21 -19.38 6.95
N MET A 62 5.76 -20.55 7.37
CA MET A 62 4.61 -21.25 6.75
C MET A 62 3.35 -20.37 6.82
N LEU A 63 3.06 -19.78 7.99
CA LEU A 63 1.94 -18.87 8.15
C LEU A 63 2.11 -17.61 7.30
N LYS A 64 3.32 -17.04 7.25
CA LYS A 64 3.63 -15.85 6.44
C LYS A 64 3.40 -16.12 4.96
N TYR A 65 3.84 -17.25 4.43
CA TYR A 65 3.64 -17.63 3.04
C TYR A 65 2.16 -17.86 2.72
N TYR A 66 1.44 -18.58 3.57
CA TYR A 66 0.00 -18.75 3.41
C TYR A 66 -0.75 -17.42 3.39
N LYS A 67 -0.46 -16.51 4.35
CA LYS A 67 -1.05 -15.16 4.36
C LYS A 67 -0.61 -14.30 3.17
N GLY A 68 0.54 -14.60 2.56
CA GLY A 68 1.01 -13.97 1.34
C GLY A 68 0.18 -14.32 0.10
N GLN A 69 -0.51 -15.47 0.10
CA GLN A 69 -1.32 -15.94 -1.03
C GLN A 69 -2.51 -15.03 -1.35
N ASP A 70 -3.07 -14.33 -0.36
CA ASP A 70 -4.14 -13.33 -0.53
C ASP A 70 -3.75 -12.21 -1.51
N LYS A 71 -2.44 -11.92 -1.70
CA LYS A 71 -1.98 -10.98 -2.71
C LYS A 71 -2.36 -11.42 -4.13
N VAL A 72 -2.32 -12.74 -4.40
CA VAL A 72 -2.68 -13.31 -5.70
C VAL A 72 -4.18 -13.10 -5.95
N GLU A 73 -5.03 -13.38 -4.96
CA GLU A 73 -6.48 -13.19 -5.07
C GLU A 73 -6.87 -11.73 -5.30
N LYS A 74 -6.22 -10.81 -4.58
CA LYS A 74 -6.36 -9.37 -4.80
C LYS A 74 -5.91 -8.96 -6.22
N GLY A 75 -4.90 -9.62 -6.76
CA GLY A 75 -4.51 -9.50 -8.17
C GLY A 75 -5.62 -9.92 -9.13
N PHE A 76 -6.28 -11.06 -8.91
CA PHE A 76 -7.40 -11.49 -9.77
C PHE A 76 -8.63 -10.56 -9.69
N ARG A 77 -8.84 -9.87 -8.56
CA ARG A 77 -9.88 -8.84 -8.44
C ARG A 77 -9.69 -7.72 -9.47
N PHE A 78 -8.45 -7.38 -9.82
CA PHE A 78 -8.13 -6.38 -10.84
C PHE A 78 -8.71 -6.75 -12.21
N LEU A 79 -8.57 -8.02 -12.62
CA LEU A 79 -9.10 -8.55 -13.88
C LEU A 79 -10.63 -8.51 -13.93
N LYS A 80 -11.28 -8.65 -12.77
CA LYS A 80 -12.74 -8.59 -12.62
C LYS A 80 -13.26 -7.16 -12.45
N SER A 81 -12.38 -6.18 -12.26
CA SER A 81 -12.79 -4.80 -12.00
C SER A 81 -13.02 -4.03 -13.29
N ASP A 82 -13.92 -3.04 -13.26
CA ASP A 82 -14.18 -2.14 -14.41
C ASP A 82 -12.98 -1.26 -14.83
N ALA A 83 -11.85 -1.39 -14.13
CA ALA A 83 -10.63 -0.63 -14.39
C ALA A 83 -10.13 -0.71 -15.84
N PHE A 84 -10.35 -1.85 -16.51
CA PHE A 84 -9.90 -2.10 -17.88
C PHE A 84 -11.01 -2.03 -18.91
N SER A 85 -12.25 -1.64 -18.50
CA SER A 85 -13.42 -1.68 -19.39
C SER A 85 -13.63 -3.03 -20.10
N ILE A 86 -13.10 -4.13 -19.56
CA ILE A 86 -13.25 -5.49 -20.13
C ILE A 86 -14.72 -5.89 -20.16
N SER A 87 -15.48 -5.44 -19.16
CA SER A 87 -16.94 -5.56 -19.10
C SER A 87 -17.65 -4.96 -20.34
N LYS A 88 -16.98 -4.10 -21.11
CA LYS A 88 -17.50 -3.49 -22.34
C LYS A 88 -17.08 -4.24 -23.61
N VAL A 89 -16.18 -5.22 -23.51
CA VAL A 89 -15.69 -6.01 -24.65
C VAL A 89 -16.53 -7.29 -24.77
N TYR A 90 -17.48 -7.29 -25.70
CA TYR A 90 -18.31 -8.47 -25.97
C TYR A 90 -17.61 -9.42 -26.96
N LEU A 91 -17.18 -10.57 -26.47
CA LEU A 91 -16.59 -11.63 -27.28
C LEU A 91 -17.55 -12.82 -27.39
N LYS A 92 -17.92 -13.20 -28.62
CA LYS A 92 -18.82 -14.33 -28.88
C LYS A 92 -18.11 -15.68 -28.98
N ASN A 93 -16.87 -15.68 -29.47
CA ASN A 93 -16.12 -16.91 -29.74
C ASN A 93 -15.25 -17.29 -28.53
N LYS A 94 -15.33 -18.57 -28.11
CA LYS A 94 -14.56 -19.11 -26.98
C LYS A 94 -13.06 -18.84 -27.10
N SER A 95 -12.46 -19.08 -28.26
CA SER A 95 -11.02 -18.85 -28.49
C SER A 95 -10.60 -17.39 -28.30
N ARG A 96 -11.48 -16.43 -28.63
CA ARG A 96 -11.19 -15.00 -28.40
C ARG A 96 -11.22 -14.64 -26.92
N ILE A 97 -12.15 -15.25 -26.16
CA ILE A 97 -12.24 -15.07 -24.70
C ILE A 97 -10.96 -15.60 -24.03
N GLU A 98 -10.50 -16.79 -24.43
CA GLU A 98 -9.26 -17.40 -23.93
C GLU A 98 -8.05 -16.51 -24.22
N ALA A 99 -7.91 -16.04 -25.46
CA ALA A 99 -6.81 -15.15 -25.87
C ALA A 99 -6.82 -13.83 -25.08
N LEU A 100 -7.99 -13.17 -24.94
CA LEU A 100 -8.09 -11.94 -24.17
C LEU A 100 -7.74 -12.19 -22.69
N THR A 101 -8.23 -13.29 -22.11
CA THR A 101 -7.93 -13.65 -20.72
C THR A 101 -6.43 -13.83 -20.51
N MET A 102 -5.73 -14.50 -21.43
CA MET A 102 -4.28 -14.66 -21.39
C MET A 102 -3.55 -13.31 -21.42
N ILE A 103 -3.92 -12.42 -22.35
CA ILE A 103 -3.35 -11.07 -22.44
C ILE A 103 -3.56 -10.31 -21.14
N MET A 104 -4.74 -10.37 -20.56
CA MET A 104 -5.04 -9.67 -19.32
C MET A 104 -4.22 -10.21 -18.13
N VAL A 105 -4.01 -11.53 -18.04
CA VAL A 105 -3.14 -12.13 -17.02
C VAL A 105 -1.69 -11.68 -17.20
N LEU A 106 -1.19 -11.58 -18.44
CA LEU A 106 0.13 -11.04 -18.73
C LEU A 106 0.23 -9.56 -18.33
N CYS A 107 -0.79 -8.75 -18.60
CA CYS A 107 -0.85 -7.37 -18.13
C CYS A 107 -0.80 -7.31 -16.60
N LEU A 108 -1.58 -8.13 -15.88
CA LEU A 108 -1.55 -8.19 -14.42
C LEU A 108 -0.15 -8.52 -13.89
N MET A 109 0.57 -9.44 -14.55
CA MET A 109 1.96 -9.75 -14.21
C MET A 109 2.87 -8.53 -14.37
N ILE A 110 2.78 -7.82 -15.50
CA ILE A 110 3.57 -6.59 -15.75
C ILE A 110 3.26 -5.52 -14.69
N TYR A 111 1.99 -5.31 -14.36
CA TYR A 111 1.58 -4.38 -13.31
C TYR A 111 2.17 -4.75 -11.95
N SER A 112 2.15 -6.05 -11.61
CA SER A 112 2.67 -6.55 -10.34
C SER A 112 4.19 -6.34 -10.23
N ILE A 113 4.92 -6.59 -11.32
CA ILE A 113 6.38 -6.37 -11.38
C ILE A 113 6.71 -4.88 -11.28
N ALA A 114 6.00 -4.03 -12.03
CA ALA A 114 6.20 -2.59 -11.99
C ALA A 114 5.86 -1.99 -10.61
N GLU A 115 4.76 -2.44 -10.00
CA GLU A 115 4.37 -2.04 -8.64
C GLU A 115 5.42 -2.44 -7.61
N TRP A 116 5.91 -3.70 -7.67
CA TRP A 116 6.97 -4.17 -6.80
C TRP A 116 8.24 -3.33 -6.98
N LYS A 117 8.67 -3.10 -8.23
CA LYS A 117 9.87 -2.32 -8.54
C LYS A 117 9.79 -0.90 -7.99
N LEU A 118 8.70 -0.19 -8.25
CA LEU A 118 8.51 1.18 -7.76
C LEU A 118 8.46 1.24 -6.24
N ARG A 119 7.75 0.31 -5.58
CA ARG A 119 7.67 0.27 -4.11
C ARG A 119 9.00 -0.02 -3.45
N THR A 120 9.79 -0.93 -4.02
CA THR A 120 11.14 -1.23 -3.54
C THR A 120 12.01 0.02 -3.63
N LYS A 121 11.98 0.72 -4.76
CA LYS A 121 12.73 1.96 -4.95
C LYS A 121 12.31 3.09 -4.00
N LEU A 122 11.01 3.28 -3.80
CA LEU A 122 10.48 4.25 -2.82
C LEU A 122 10.93 3.93 -1.39
N GLU A 123 11.05 2.66 -1.03
CA GLU A 123 11.54 2.28 0.30
C GLU A 123 13.05 2.50 0.43
N GLU A 124 13.84 2.10 -0.58
CA GLU A 124 15.30 2.28 -0.63
C GLU A 124 15.71 3.75 -0.55
N GLU A 125 15.04 4.62 -1.30
CA GLU A 125 15.35 6.05 -1.38
C GLU A 125 14.59 6.88 -0.33
N ASN A 126 13.78 6.22 0.51
CA ASN A 126 12.92 6.85 1.51
C ASN A 126 11.99 7.94 0.93
N GLU A 127 11.57 7.75 -0.32
CA GLU A 127 10.77 8.69 -1.09
C GLU A 127 9.28 8.34 -1.03
N THR A 128 8.42 9.31 -1.38
CA THR A 128 6.98 9.09 -1.45
C THR A 128 6.36 9.69 -2.70
N VAL A 129 5.22 9.11 -3.10
CA VAL A 129 4.33 9.63 -4.14
C VAL A 129 2.94 9.88 -3.55
N PRO A 130 2.15 10.80 -4.09
CA PRO A 130 0.80 11.04 -3.60
C PRO A 130 -0.12 9.85 -3.91
N ASP A 131 -0.94 9.45 -2.94
CA ASP A 131 -2.03 8.49 -3.13
C ASP A 131 -3.26 9.16 -3.81
N GLN A 132 -4.35 8.40 -3.96
CA GLN A 132 -5.61 8.91 -4.55
C GLN A 132 -6.24 10.07 -3.76
N LYS A 133 -5.86 10.26 -2.49
CA LYS A 133 -6.31 11.34 -1.60
C LYS A 133 -5.25 12.44 -1.48
N GLY A 134 -4.17 12.37 -2.25
CA GLY A 134 -3.04 13.30 -2.21
C GLY A 134 -2.08 13.09 -1.04
N LYS A 135 -2.23 12.04 -0.24
CA LYS A 135 -1.36 11.77 0.91
C LYS A 135 -0.07 11.07 0.46
N PRO A 136 1.08 11.39 1.07
CA PRO A 136 2.34 10.73 0.74
C PRO A 136 2.27 9.25 1.10
N THR A 137 2.62 8.38 0.15
CA THR A 137 2.70 6.93 0.33
C THR A 137 3.94 6.34 -0.32
N LYS A 138 4.53 5.35 0.36
CA LYS A 138 5.57 4.47 -0.20
C LYS A 138 5.00 3.25 -0.93
N ARG A 139 3.68 3.04 -0.83
CA ARG A 139 2.99 1.86 -1.34
C ARG A 139 1.93 2.21 -2.38
N PRO A 140 2.25 2.99 -3.43
CA PRO A 140 1.29 3.26 -4.51
C PRO A 140 0.93 1.97 -5.23
N THR A 141 -0.25 1.93 -5.87
CA THR A 141 -0.59 0.87 -6.83
C THR A 141 -0.19 1.29 -8.24
N MET A 142 0.29 0.39 -9.09
CA MET A 142 0.70 0.77 -10.44
C MET A 142 -0.47 1.30 -11.30
N ARG A 143 -1.70 0.85 -11.02
CA ARG A 143 -2.92 1.42 -11.59
C ARG A 143 -3.05 2.92 -11.35
N TRP A 144 -2.80 3.37 -10.12
CA TRP A 144 -2.87 4.78 -9.76
C TRP A 144 -1.78 5.59 -10.45
N ILE A 145 -0.58 5.02 -10.54
CA ILE A 145 0.53 5.64 -11.25
C ILE A 145 0.17 5.83 -12.73
N PHE A 146 -0.30 4.79 -13.42
CA PHE A 146 -0.70 4.94 -14.82
C PHE A 146 -1.87 5.90 -15.00
N PHE A 147 -2.80 5.98 -14.05
CA PHE A 147 -3.86 6.98 -14.07
C PHE A 147 -3.29 8.40 -14.02
N LYS A 148 -2.25 8.66 -13.21
CA LYS A 148 -1.57 9.96 -13.17
C LYS A 148 -0.90 10.33 -14.49
N PHE A 149 -0.40 9.35 -15.24
CA PHE A 149 0.19 9.56 -16.56
C PHE A 149 -0.86 9.72 -17.67
N GLN A 150 -2.16 9.57 -17.39
CA GLN A 150 -3.20 9.86 -18.38
C GLN A 150 -3.22 11.35 -18.71
N GLY A 151 -3.22 11.68 -20.00
CA GLY A 151 -3.25 13.07 -20.49
C GLY A 151 -1.87 13.61 -20.91
N ILE A 152 -0.78 12.90 -20.61
CA ILE A 152 0.52 13.17 -21.25
C ILE A 152 0.36 12.88 -22.74
N THR A 153 0.69 13.87 -23.58
CA THR A 153 0.44 13.82 -25.03
C THR A 153 1.71 14.18 -25.77
N GLU A 154 2.08 13.40 -26.78
CA GLU A 154 3.17 13.73 -27.69
C GLU A 154 2.63 14.58 -28.85
N LEU A 155 3.14 15.80 -28.99
CA LEU A 155 2.85 16.70 -30.11
C LEU A 155 3.96 16.59 -31.15
N ILE A 156 3.62 16.00 -32.30
CA ILE A 156 4.51 15.91 -33.45
C ILE A 156 4.18 17.04 -34.42
N THR A 157 5.12 17.96 -34.60
CA THR A 157 5.01 19.06 -35.58
C THR A 157 5.95 18.84 -36.75
N GLN A 158 5.44 18.96 -37.97
CA GLN A 158 6.26 18.94 -39.18
C GLN A 158 6.35 20.34 -39.78
N LYS A 159 7.57 20.89 -39.85
CA LYS A 159 7.85 22.16 -40.56
C LYS A 159 9.07 21.97 -41.45
N LYS A 160 8.93 22.31 -42.74
CA LYS A 160 10.01 22.27 -43.75
C LYS A 160 10.78 20.93 -43.80
N GLY A 161 10.07 19.80 -43.72
CA GLY A 161 10.67 18.46 -43.75
C GLY A 161 11.38 18.01 -42.47
N LYS A 162 11.40 18.84 -41.41
CA LYS A 162 11.87 18.45 -40.08
C LYS A 162 10.67 18.12 -39.19
N THR A 163 10.68 16.92 -38.63
CA THR A 163 9.74 16.49 -37.60
C THR A 163 10.33 16.86 -36.23
N LYS A 164 9.59 17.63 -35.44
CA LYS A 164 9.91 17.91 -34.03
C LYS A 164 8.83 17.28 -33.17
N SER A 165 9.23 16.45 -32.22
CA SER A 165 8.35 15.93 -31.17
C SER A 165 8.50 16.74 -29.89
N GLU A 166 7.42 16.92 -29.15
CA GLU A 166 7.38 17.57 -27.85
C GLU A 166 6.34 16.89 -26.96
N ILE A 167 6.71 16.54 -25.73
CA ILE A 167 5.78 15.97 -24.74
C ILE A 167 5.07 17.10 -23.99
N LEU A 168 3.74 17.08 -24.02
CA LEU A 168 2.86 18.02 -23.33
C LEU A 168 2.29 17.41 -22.05
N ASN A 169 1.88 18.29 -21.11
CA ASN A 169 1.25 17.94 -19.83
C ASN A 169 2.13 17.08 -18.90
N MET A 170 3.44 17.21 -19.03
CA MET A 170 4.39 16.60 -18.11
C MET A 170 4.58 17.48 -16.88
N GLU A 171 4.47 16.90 -15.68
CA GLU A 171 4.61 17.58 -14.39
C GLU A 171 5.82 17.01 -13.65
N GLU A 172 6.31 17.71 -12.62
CA GLU A 172 7.44 17.25 -11.80
C GLU A 172 7.21 15.86 -11.19
N ILE A 173 5.96 15.54 -10.82
CA ILE A 173 5.62 14.24 -10.28
C ILE A 173 5.81 13.10 -11.29
N HIS A 174 5.59 13.36 -12.58
CA HIS A 174 5.80 12.36 -13.63
C HIS A 174 7.29 12.05 -13.77
N TRP A 175 8.13 13.09 -13.85
CA TRP A 175 9.58 12.93 -13.89
C TRP A 175 10.13 12.24 -12.65
N LYS A 176 9.66 12.60 -11.46
CA LYS A 176 10.03 11.91 -10.21
C LYS A 176 9.70 10.42 -10.26
N ILE A 177 8.54 10.05 -10.78
CA ILE A 177 8.16 8.63 -10.88
C ILE A 177 9.05 7.91 -11.91
N LEU A 178 9.35 8.54 -13.05
CA LEU A 178 10.21 7.95 -14.07
C LEU A 178 11.65 7.76 -13.57
N SER A 179 12.20 8.73 -12.85
CA SER A 179 13.55 8.64 -12.27
C SER A 179 13.69 7.46 -11.30
N LEU A 180 12.68 7.28 -10.44
CA LEU A 180 12.60 6.15 -9.51
C LEU A 180 12.50 4.80 -10.24
N MET A 181 11.91 4.75 -11.44
CA MET A 181 11.84 3.53 -12.24
C MET A 181 13.15 3.27 -13.03
N GLY A 182 13.89 4.33 -13.33
CA GLY A 182 15.21 4.35 -13.95
C GLY A 182 15.25 5.08 -15.30
N GLU A 183 16.46 5.44 -15.72
CA GLU A 183 16.76 6.24 -16.92
C GLU A 183 16.10 5.71 -18.21
N LYS A 184 16.01 4.38 -18.37
CA LYS A 184 15.33 3.77 -19.53
C LYS A 184 13.88 4.20 -19.68
N TYR A 185 13.19 4.54 -18.59
CA TYR A 185 11.80 4.98 -18.61
C TYR A 185 11.71 6.48 -18.90
N GLU A 186 12.68 7.28 -18.43
CA GLU A 186 12.77 8.71 -18.74
C GLU A 186 13.01 8.92 -20.24
N ASN A 187 13.92 8.14 -20.84
CA ASN A 187 14.28 8.23 -22.26
C ASN A 187 13.13 7.93 -23.23
N ILE A 188 11.99 7.41 -22.74
CA ILE A 188 10.78 7.23 -23.56
C ILE A 188 10.05 8.58 -23.78
N TYR A 189 10.27 9.55 -22.88
CA TYR A 189 9.59 10.85 -22.86
C TYR A 189 10.54 12.02 -23.19
N LEU A 190 11.79 11.73 -23.56
CA LEU A 190 12.81 12.71 -23.99
C LEU A 190 13.01 12.63 -25.50
#